data_AF-A0A7C0W964-F1
#
_entry.id   AF-A0A7C0W964-F1
#
_cell.length_a   1.000
_cell.length_b   1.000
_cell.length_c   1.000
_cell.angle_alpha   90.00
_cell.angle_beta   90.00
_cell.angle_gamma   90.00
#
_symmetry.space_group_name_H-M   'P 1'
#
loop_
_entity.id
_entity.type
_entity.pdbx_description
1 polymer ?
#
loop_
_entity_poly.entity_id
_entity_poly.type
_entity_poly.pdbx_seq_one_letter_code
_entity_poly.pdbx_strand_id
1 'polypeptide(L)' 'GADLLAVSAGFDTYRLDPITNISLEKDTYKEIGEMLSKPGLPLFAVLEGGYSRDIPECIYQFLTGLKKGGG' A
#
# COMPACT_ATOMS: atom_id res chain seq x y z
N GLY A 1 -14.40 17.66 -6.03
CA GLY A 1 -13.35 16.85 -5.39
C GLY A 1 -12.45 16.32 -6.47
N ALA A 2 -11.50 15.43 -6.16
CA ALA A 2 -10.82 14.65 -7.18
C ALA A 2 -11.78 13.58 -7.74
N ASP A 3 -11.62 13.22 -9.01
CA ASP A 3 -12.45 12.20 -9.68
C ASP A 3 -11.80 10.80 -9.67
N LEU A 4 -10.50 10.74 -9.37
CA LEU A 4 -9.66 9.54 -9.43
C LEU A 4 -8.54 9.66 -8.41
N LEU A 5 -8.19 8.55 -7.76
CA LEU A 5 -7.01 8.44 -6.90
C LEU A 5 -5.93 7.60 -7.59
N ALA A 6 -4.82 8.25 -7.95
CA ALA A 6 -3.63 7.59 -8.47
C ALA A 6 -2.59 7.43 -7.35
N VAL A 7 -2.17 6.21 -7.06
CA VAL A 7 -1.22 5.91 -5.97
C VAL A 7 0.11 5.40 -6.54
N SER A 8 1.19 6.14 -6.32
CA SER A 8 2.56 5.66 -6.53
C SER A 8 2.93 4.83 -5.28
N ALA A 9 2.88 3.50 -5.37
CA ALA A 9 2.90 2.58 -4.24
C ALA A 9 4.31 2.00 -4.02
N GLY A 10 5.05 2.62 -3.09
CA GLY A 10 6.33 2.14 -2.59
C GLY A 10 6.20 1.34 -1.29
N PHE A 11 6.96 0.24 -1.22
CA PHE A 11 7.03 -0.67 -0.08
C PHE A 11 8.43 -0.69 0.56
N ASP A 12 9.28 0.27 0.18
CA ASP A 12 10.61 0.46 0.75
C ASP A 12 10.58 1.05 2.16
N THR A 13 9.40 1.44 2.64
CA THR A 13 9.10 1.84 4.03
C THR A 13 9.00 0.66 5.01
N TYR A 14 9.13 -0.58 4.52
CA TYR A 14 9.04 -1.78 5.33
C TYR A 14 10.27 -1.92 6.23
N ARG A 15 10.09 -2.34 7.49
CA ARG A 15 11.19 -2.40 8.47
C ARG A 15 12.39 -3.27 8.08
N LEU A 16 12.23 -4.20 7.13
CA LEU A 16 13.31 -5.05 6.61
C LEU A 16 13.69 -4.67 5.16
N ASP A 17 13.30 -3.48 4.70
CA ASP A 17 13.83 -2.94 3.46
C ASP A 17 15.30 -2.53 3.63
N PRO A 18 16.19 -2.85 2.69
CA PRO A 18 17.62 -2.53 2.81
C PRO A 18 17.96 -1.08 2.49
N ILE A 19 17.06 -0.29 1.90
CA ILE A 19 17.36 1.05 1.39
C ILE A 19 16.92 2.14 2.38
N THR A 20 15.72 2.03 2.93
CA THR A 20 15.19 3.02 3.88
C THR A 20 15.18 2.51 5.30
N ASN A 21 15.11 3.43 6.28
CA ASN A 21 15.11 3.11 7.71
C ASN A 21 13.79 3.53 8.36
N ILE A 22 12.68 3.08 7.77
CA ILE A 22 11.31 3.30 8.27
C ILE A 22 10.77 1.97 8.80
N SER A 23 10.02 1.99 9.90
CA SER A 23 9.64 0.79 10.65
C SER A 23 8.21 0.34 10.41
N LEU A 24 7.68 0.43 9.18
CA LEU A 24 6.35 -0.11 8.91
C LEU A 24 6.37 -1.64 8.97
N GLU A 25 5.32 -2.21 9.53
CA GLU A 25 5.08 -3.65 9.54
C GLU A 25 4.19 -4.06 8.36
N LYS A 26 4.17 -5.35 8.04
CA LYS A 26 3.33 -5.91 6.95
C LYS A 26 1.85 -5.51 7.10
N ASP A 27 1.32 -5.62 8.32
CA ASP A 27 -0.09 -5.28 8.61
C ASP A 27 -0.39 -3.79 8.43
N THR A 28 0.60 -2.90 8.58
CA THR A 28 0.40 -1.46 8.36
C THR A 28 0.03 -1.16 6.90
N TYR A 29 0.52 -1.94 5.94
CA TYR A 29 0.13 -1.78 4.54
C TYR A 29 -1.36 -2.06 4.30
N LYS A 30 -1.96 -2.97 5.06
CA LYS A 30 -3.40 -3.20 5.03
C LYS A 30 -4.18 -1.99 5.55
N GLU A 31 -3.74 -1.40 6.65
CA GLU A 31 -4.35 -0.16 7.18
C GLU A 31 -4.28 0.98 6.16
N ILE A 32 -3.15 1.12 5.46
CA ILE A 32 -2.98 2.08 4.36
C ILE A 32 -4.01 1.80 3.24
N GLY A 33 -4.13 0.54 2.80
CA GLY A 33 -5.13 0.16 1.80
C GLY A 33 -6.56 0.48 2.24
N GLU A 34 -6.91 0.17 3.50
CA GLU A 34 -8.23 0.48 4.07
C GLU A 34 -8.46 2.00 4.09
N MET A 35 -7.47 2.81 4.46
CA MET A 35 -7.56 4.28 4.46
C MET A 35 -7.80 4.84 3.06
N LEU A 36 -7.08 4.34 2.05
CA LEU A 36 -7.19 4.79 0.66
C LEU A 36 -8.52 4.41 0.01
N SER A 37 -9.20 3.38 0.51
CA SER A 37 -10.50 2.94 -0.01
C SER A 37 -11.69 3.79 0.46
N LYS A 38 -11.57 4.43 1.63
CA LYS A 38 -12.64 5.23 2.27
C LYS A 38 -13.27 6.33 1.40
N PRO A 39 -12.54 7.05 0.53
CA PRO A 39 -13.13 8.09 -0.31
C PRO A 39 -14.13 7.58 -1.35
N GLY A 40 -14.16 6.27 -1.65
CA GLY A 40 -15.05 5.69 -2.67
C GLY A 40 -14.76 6.16 -4.10
N LEU A 41 -13.57 6.71 -4.35
CA LEU A 41 -13.12 7.10 -5.68
C LEU A 41 -12.58 5.88 -6.44
N PRO A 42 -12.72 5.83 -7.78
CA PRO A 42 -11.90 4.94 -8.59
C PRO A 42 -10.43 5.12 -8.22
N LEU A 43 -9.73 4.00 -8.05
CA LEU A 43 -8.34 3.98 -7.59
C LEU A 43 -7.52 3.04 -8.45
N PHE A 44 -6.32 3.48 -8.83
CA PHE A 44 -5.27 2.60 -9.31
C PHE A 44 -3.97 2.86 -8.55
N ALA A 45 -3.14 1.84 -8.45
CA ALA A 45 -1.83 1.91 -7.85
C ALA A 45 -0.77 1.44 -8.86
N VAL A 46 0.36 2.14 -8.90
CA VAL A 46 1.55 1.77 -9.66
C VAL A 46 2.58 1.26 -8.66
N LEU A 47 3.13 0.07 -8.90
CA LEU A 47 4.20 -0.48 -8.07
C LEU A 47 5.50 0.28 -8.32
N GLU A 48 6.12 0.78 -7.25
CA GLU A 48 7.36 1.57 -7.30
C GLU A 48 8.49 0.87 -6.53
N GLY A 49 9.02 1.50 -5.48
CA GLY A 49 10.06 0.97 -4.61
C GLY A 49 9.59 -0.17 -3.71
N GLY A 50 10.57 -0.86 -3.12
CA GLY A 50 10.38 -2.04 -2.28
C GLY A 50 11.38 -3.10 -2.69
N TYR A 51 12.36 -3.33 -1.82
CA TYR A 51 13.58 -4.06 -2.14
C TYR A 51 13.84 -5.20 -1.15
N SER A 52 12.99 -5.32 -0.13
CA SER A 52 12.94 -6.49 0.74
C SER A 52 12.44 -7.74 0.00
N ARG A 53 12.88 -8.91 0.44
CA ARG A 53 12.35 -10.22 -0.03
C ARG A 53 10.89 -10.43 0.35
N ASP A 54 10.41 -9.68 1.33
CA ASP A 54 9.06 -9.79 1.89
C ASP A 54 8.05 -8.85 1.21
N ILE A 55 8.44 -8.15 0.14
CA ILE A 55 7.55 -7.26 -0.61
C ILE A 55 6.24 -7.95 -1.08
N PRO A 56 6.19 -9.24 -1.47
CA PRO A 56 4.92 -9.84 -1.89
C PRO A 56 3.86 -9.83 -0.78
N GLU A 57 4.26 -10.00 0.48
CA GLU A 57 3.33 -9.96 1.62
C GLU A 57 2.86 -8.53 1.90
N CYS A 58 3.75 -7.54 1.78
CA CYS A 58 3.38 -6.12 1.94
C CYS A 58 2.36 -5.68 0.87
N ILE A 59 2.58 -6.09 -0.39
CA ILE A 59 1.64 -5.85 -1.49
C ILE A 59 0.31 -6.57 -1.22
N TYR A 60 0.36 -7.83 -0.76
CA TYR A 60 -0.84 -8.59 -0.46
C TYR A 60 -1.70 -7.92 0.63
N GLN A 61 -1.08 -7.43 1.70
CA GLN A 61 -1.77 -6.70 2.76
C GLN A 61 -2.38 -5.39 2.23
N PHE A 62 -1.63 -4.62 1.44
CA PHE A 62 -2.12 -3.40 0.78
C PHE A 62 -3.36 -3.66 -0.09
N LEU A 63 -3.29 -4.65 -0.98
CA LEU A 63 -4.42 -5.03 -1.85
C LEU A 63 -5.62 -5.56 -1.04
N THR A 64 -5.36 -6.27 0.06
CA THR A 64 -6.41 -6.74 0.97
C THR A 64 -7.14 -5.57 1.63
N GLY A 65 -6.41 -4.53 2.05
CA GLY A 65 -7.01 -3.32 2.60
C GLY A 65 -7.85 -2.57 1.58
N LEU A 66 -7.36 -2.45 0.34
CA LEU A 66 -8.10 -1.81 -0.75
C LEU A 66 -9.43 -2.50 -1.07
N LYS A 67 -9.45 -3.85 -1.09
CA LYS A 67 -10.66 -4.63 -1.40
C LYS A 67 -11.78 -4.45 -0.36
N LYS A 68 -11.46 -4.16 0.91
CA LYS A 68 -12.47 -4.05 1.96
C LYS A 68 -13.34 -2.79 1.87
N GLY A 69 -12.93 -1.76 1.14
CA GLY A 69 -13.73 -0.55 0.91
C GLY A 69 -14.39 -0.46 -0.47
N GLY A 70 -14.12 -1.40 -1.38
CA GLY A 70 -14.82 -1.53 -2.64
C GLY A 70 -16.09 -2.37 -2.47
N GLY A 71 -17.24 -1.71 -2.39
CA GLY A 71 -18.55 -2.35 -2.57
C GLY A 71 -18.77 -2.75 -4.01
#